data_AF-A0A521YU06-F1
#
_entry.id   AF-A0A521YU06-F1
#
_cell.length_a   1.000
_cell.length_b   1.000
_cell.length_c   1.000
_cell.angle_alpha   90.00
_cell.angle_beta   90.00
_cell.angle_gamma   90.00
#
_symmetry.space_group_name_H-M   'P 1'
#
loop_
_entity.id
_entity.type
_entity.pdbx_description
1 polymer ?
#
loop_
_entity_poly.entity_id
_entity_poly.type
_entity_poly.pdbx_seq_one_letter_code
_entity_poly.pdbx_strand_id
1 'polypeptide(L)'
;MFRMAATMKKPPIDKAIDAAGSLTELARRLGVDPQVVVNWRKRGIPVGQVPYVERATIDRDERDQPIEGAKPKVHRSELRPDLPEIFPPEERAAA
;
A
#
# COMPACT_ATOMS: atom_id res chain seq x y z
N MET A 1 5.20 18.72 -32.30
CA MET A 1 5.36 17.40 -31.68
C MET A 1 4.88 17.50 -30.23
N PHE A 2 3.69 17.00 -29.93
CA PHE A 2 3.17 16.99 -28.56
C PHE A 2 3.87 15.91 -27.75
N ARG A 3 4.60 16.29 -26.71
CA ARG A 3 5.12 15.36 -25.71
C ARG A 3 3.96 15.00 -24.78
N MET A 4 3.34 13.84 -24.96
CA MET A 4 2.40 13.32 -23.99
C MET A 4 3.19 12.98 -22.72
N ALA A 5 2.99 13.77 -21.66
CA ALA A 5 3.39 13.37 -20.33
C ALA A 5 2.47 12.20 -19.93
N ALA A 6 2.95 10.97 -20.09
CA ALA A 6 2.40 9.87 -19.33
C ALA A 6 2.55 10.27 -17.85
N THR A 7 1.44 10.54 -17.18
CA THR A 7 1.41 10.63 -15.72
C THR A 7 1.95 9.31 -15.21
N MET A 8 3.23 9.28 -14.81
CA MET A 8 3.85 8.08 -14.25
C MET A 8 3.07 7.74 -12.99
N LYS A 9 2.12 6.80 -13.11
CA LYS A 9 1.34 6.30 -11.99
C LYS A 9 2.34 5.66 -11.04
N LYS A 10 2.56 6.30 -9.88
CA LYS A 10 3.50 5.83 -8.87
C LYS A 10 3.20 4.35 -8.57
N PRO A 11 4.22 3.47 -8.51
CA PRO A 11 4.00 2.06 -8.24
C PRO A 11 3.11 1.87 -7.00
N PRO A 12 2.20 0.89 -6.99
CA PRO A 12 1.29 0.65 -5.86
C PRO A 12 1.97 0.60 -4.50
N ILE A 13 3.11 -0.12 -4.41
CA ILE A 13 3.90 -0.22 -3.17
C ILE A 13 4.51 1.12 -2.75
N ASP A 14 4.83 2.00 -3.70
CA ASP A 14 5.43 3.30 -3.39
C ASP A 14 4.42 4.25 -2.74
N LYS A 15 3.12 4.10 -3.03
CA LYS A 15 2.07 4.79 -2.26
C LYS A 15 2.04 4.32 -0.82
N ALA A 16 2.14 3.01 -0.58
CA ALA A 16 2.16 2.46 0.77
C ALA A 16 3.40 2.90 1.56
N ILE A 17 4.55 3.01 0.88
CA ILE A 17 5.80 3.54 1.46
C ILE A 17 5.61 4.98 1.92
N ASP A 18 5.05 5.85 1.08
CA ASP A 18 4.78 7.24 1.46
C ASP A 18 3.80 7.32 2.64
N ALA A 19 2.73 6.52 2.58
CA ALA A 19 1.69 6.51 3.60
C ALA A 19 2.20 6.03 4.97
N ALA A 20 3.12 5.05 4.98
CA ALA A 20 3.81 4.60 6.17
C ALA A 20 4.91 5.59 6.63
N GLY A 21 5.33 6.52 5.77
CA GLY A 21 6.34 7.55 6.02
C GLY A 21 7.71 7.23 5.42
N SER A 22 8.11 5.96 5.35
CA SER A 22 9.32 5.53 4.65
C SER A 22 9.32 4.04 4.33
N LEU A 23 10.26 3.60 3.49
CA LEU A 23 10.43 2.18 3.16
C LEU A 23 10.81 1.35 4.38
N THR A 24 11.75 1.87 5.19
CA THR A 24 12.19 1.21 6.42
C THR A 24 11.06 1.13 7.44
N GLU A 25 10.24 2.19 7.54
CA GLU A 25 9.10 2.23 8.44
C GLU A 25 8.00 1.25 8.01
N LEU A 26 7.70 1.17 6.70
CA LEU A 26 6.79 0.16 6.17
C LEU A 26 7.29 -1.26 6.48
N ALA A 27 8.57 -1.54 6.25
CA ALA A 27 9.18 -2.84 6.53
C ALA A 27 9.11 -3.19 8.03
N ARG A 28 9.40 -2.21 8.91
CA ARG A 28 9.29 -2.34 10.37
C ARG A 28 7.86 -2.70 10.80
N ARG A 29 6.86 -1.98 10.29
CA ARG A 29 5.43 -2.25 10.59
C ARG A 29 4.97 -3.63 10.13
N LEU A 30 5.57 -4.14 9.05
CA LEU A 30 5.27 -5.46 8.49
C LEU A 30 6.08 -6.60 9.13
N GLY A 31 7.12 -6.28 9.93
CA GLY A 31 8.04 -7.29 10.47
C GLY A 31 8.85 -8.01 9.40
N VAL A 32 9.17 -7.33 8.29
CA VAL A 32 9.96 -7.89 7.18
C VAL A 32 11.23 -7.09 6.95
N ASP A 33 12.20 -7.69 6.25
CA ASP A 33 13.42 -6.98 5.85
C ASP A 33 13.11 -5.89 4.80
N PRO A 34 13.73 -4.68 4.87
CA PRO A 34 13.56 -3.62 3.87
C PRO A 34 13.74 -4.09 2.41
N GLN A 35 14.63 -5.04 2.17
CA GLN A 35 14.87 -5.61 0.85
C GLN A 35 13.65 -6.36 0.30
N VAL A 36 12.81 -6.93 1.17
CA VAL A 36 11.53 -7.54 0.76
C VAL A 36 10.62 -6.49 0.12
N VAL A 37 10.52 -5.31 0.74
CA VAL A 37 9.73 -4.18 0.21
C VAL A 37 10.32 -3.65 -1.10
N VAL A 38 11.65 -3.54 -1.20
CA VAL A 38 12.33 -3.17 -2.46
C VAL A 38 12.02 -4.19 -3.57
N ASN A 39 12.03 -5.48 -3.27
CA ASN A 39 11.72 -6.53 -4.24
C ASN A 39 10.28 -6.43 -4.75
N TRP A 40 9.32 -6.03 -3.91
CA TRP A 40 7.93 -5.82 -4.32
C TRP A 40 7.74 -4.67 -5.31
N ARG A 41 8.64 -3.68 -5.35
CA ARG A 41 8.61 -2.62 -6.39
C ARG A 41 8.71 -3.18 -7.80
N LYS A 42 9.49 -4.24 -7.98
CA LYS A 42 9.70 -4.89 -9.29
C LYS A 42 8.72 -6.03 -9.55
N ARG A 43 8.35 -6.78 -8.51
CA ARG A 43 7.59 -8.04 -8.63
C ARG A 43 6.11 -7.94 -8.27
N GLY A 44 5.70 -6.81 -7.71
CA GLY A 44 4.38 -6.66 -7.09
C GLY A 44 4.33 -7.25 -5.68
N ILE A 45 3.30 -6.83 -4.93
CA ILE A 45 3.04 -7.29 -3.56
C ILE A 45 2.35 -8.66 -3.65
N PRO A 46 2.85 -9.71 -2.96
CA PRO A 46 2.16 -11.01 -2.91
C PRO A 46 0.73 -10.87 -2.39
N VAL A 47 -0.22 -11.62 -2.95
CA VAL A 47 -1.66 -11.51 -2.62
C VAL A 47 -1.90 -11.61 -1.11
N GLY A 48 -1.28 -12.59 -0.44
CA GLY A 48 -1.40 -12.76 1.00
C GLY A 48 -0.80 -11.63 1.84
N GLN A 49 0.07 -10.79 1.27
CA GLN A 49 0.70 -9.65 1.94
C GLN A 49 -0.12 -8.37 1.83
N VAL A 50 -1.03 -8.28 0.86
CA VAL A 50 -1.83 -7.07 0.59
C VAL A 50 -2.62 -6.59 1.82
N PRO A 51 -3.32 -7.44 2.59
CA PRO A 51 -4.05 -6.98 3.78
C PRO A 51 -3.14 -6.40 4.87
N TYR A 52 -1.93 -6.95 5.01
CA TYR A 52 -0.95 -6.45 5.98
C TYR A 52 -0.36 -5.12 5.55
N VAL A 53 -0.07 -4.96 4.25
CA VAL A 53 0.39 -3.68 3.68
C VAL A 53 -0.69 -2.61 3.84
N GLU A 54 -1.96 -2.90 3.52
CA GLU A 54 -3.10 -1.99 3.75
C GLU A 54 -3.14 -1.55 5.21
N ARG A 55 -3.10 -2.50 6.16
CA ARG A 55 -3.11 -2.19 7.61
C ARG A 55 -1.90 -1.38 8.06
N ALA A 56 -0.73 -1.60 7.47
CA ALA A 56 0.50 -0.87 7.82
C ALA A 56 0.44 0.63 7.44
N THR A 57 -0.51 1.02 6.59
CA THR A 57 -0.73 2.42 6.19
C THR A 57 -1.69 3.19 7.10
N ILE A 58 -2.20 2.56 8.17
CA ILE A 58 -3.01 3.24 9.19
C ILE A 58 -2.11 4.16 10.02
N ASP A 59 -2.62 5.33 10.39
CA ASP A 59 -1.92 6.24 11.29
C ASP A 59 -1.72 5.63 12.68
N ARG A 60 -0.59 5.95 13.31
CA ARG A 60 -0.18 5.39 14.60
C ARG A 60 0.09 6.50 15.61
N ASP A 61 -0.20 6.22 16.88
CA ASP A 61 0.04 7.11 18.01
C ASP A 61 1.52 7.08 18.47
N GLU A 62 1.86 7.84 19.50
CA GLU A 62 3.20 7.93 20.06
C GLU A 62 3.73 6.62 20.65
N ARG A 63 2.86 5.63 20.91
CA ARG A 63 3.22 4.28 21.37
C ARG A 63 3.34 3.30 20.22
N ASP A 64 3.36 3.81 18.99
CA ASP A 64 3.35 3.02 17.77
C ASP A 64 2.14 2.06 17.73
N GLN A 65 0.97 2.48 18.19
CA GLN A 65 -0.27 1.71 18.07
C GLN A 65 -1.18 2.31 17.00
N PRO A 66 -1.91 1.50 16.21
CA PRO A 66 -2.92 2.04 15.30
C PRO A 66 -3.90 2.93 16.04
N ILE A 67 -4.11 4.16 15.54
CA ILE A 67 -5.08 5.09 16.11
C ILE A 67 -6.48 4.48 15.95
N GLU A 68 -7.24 4.44 17.03
CA GLU A 68 -8.59 3.90 17.02
C GLU A 68 -9.47 4.67 16.01
N GLY A 69 -10.17 3.94 15.14
CA GLY A 69 -11.01 4.51 14.08
C GLY A 69 -10.25 5.08 12.87
N ALA A 70 -8.92 5.09 12.88
CA ALA A 70 -8.14 5.50 11.71
C ALA A 70 -8.28 4.50 10.57
N LYS A 71 -8.46 5.01 9.35
CA LYS A 71 -8.58 4.21 8.13
C LYS A 71 -7.21 4.00 7.48
N PRO A 72 -7.03 2.90 6.72
CA PRO A 72 -5.87 2.76 5.85
C PRO A 72 -5.77 3.95 4.89
N LYS A 73 -4.56 4.46 4.67
CA LYS A 73 -4.30 5.51 3.68
C LYS A 73 -4.21 4.98 2.25
N VAL A 74 -3.98 3.67 2.10
CA VAL A 74 -3.91 3.00 0.79
C VAL A 74 -4.73 1.72 0.87
N HIS A 75 -5.66 1.56 -0.06
CA HIS A 75 -6.54 0.40 -0.11
C HIS A 75 -5.97 -0.76 -0.92
N ARG A 76 -6.40 -1.98 -0.59
CA ARG A 76 -5.99 -3.21 -1.29
C ARG A 76 -6.19 -3.18 -2.82
N SER A 77 -7.25 -2.54 -3.29
CA SER A 77 -7.56 -2.35 -4.71
C SER A 77 -6.55 -1.43 -5.41
N GLU A 78 -5.95 -0.49 -4.67
CA GLU A 78 -4.85 0.33 -5.17
C GLU A 78 -3.51 -0.41 -5.16
N LEU A 79 -3.32 -1.32 -4.19
CA LEU A 79 -2.10 -2.13 -4.05
C LEU A 79 -1.99 -3.21 -5.13
N ARG A 80 -3.12 -3.78 -5.56
CA ARG A 80 -3.21 -4.82 -6.59
C ARG A 80 -4.40 -4.57 -7.54
N PRO A 81 -4.32 -3.53 -8.39
CA PRO A 81 -5.37 -3.22 -9.37
C PRO A 81 -5.49 -4.30 -10.46
N ASP A 82 -4.48 -5.17 -10.60
CA ASP A 82 -4.44 -6.29 -11.53
C ASP A 82 -5.30 -7.49 -11.09
N LEU A 83 -5.77 -7.51 -9.85
CA LEU A 83 -6.61 -8.60 -9.31
C LEU A 83 -7.96 -8.07 -8.76
N PRO A 84 -8.83 -7.50 -9.61
CA PRO A 84 -10.10 -6.92 -9.17
C PRO A 84 -11.10 -7.96 -8.61
N GLU A 85 -10.95 -9.23 -8.97
CA GLU A 85 -11.78 -10.32 -8.44
C GLU A 85 -11.50 -10.60 -6.95
N ILE A 86 -10.25 -10.39 -6.52
CA ILE A 86 -9.81 -10.62 -5.14
C ILE A 86 -9.87 -9.31 -4.34
N PHE A 87 -9.53 -8.20 -4.99
CA PHE A 87 -9.48 -6.86 -4.41
C PHE A 87 -10.41 -5.93 -5.19
N PRO A 88 -11.73 -6.02 -4.97
CA PRO A 88 -12.68 -5.21 -5.72
C PRO A 88 -12.43 -3.72 -5.47
N PRO A 89 -12.60 -2.87 -6.50
CA PRO A 89 -12.56 -1.42 -6.32
C PRO A 89 -13.67 -0.99 -5.33
N GLU A 90 -13.44 0.09 -4.60
CA GLU A 90 -14.29 0.53 -3.48
C GLU A 90 -15.74 0.91 -3.86
N GLU A 91 -16.12 0.81 -5.13
CA GLU A 91 -17.49 0.95 -5.62
C GLU A 91 -18.48 -0.07 -5.01
N ARG A 92 -18.01 -1.04 -4.22
CA ARG A 92 -18.82 -2.05 -3.53
C ARG A 92 -18.96 -1.89 -2.01
N ALA A 93 -18.52 -0.78 -1.42
CA ALA A 93 -18.81 -0.46 -0.01
C ALA A 93 -20.13 0.31 0.18
N ALA A 94 -21.03 0.28 -0.82
CA ALA A 94 -22.40 0.76 -0.73
C ALA A 94 -23.36 -0.44 -0.77
N ALA A 95 -23.50 -1.13 0.37
CA ALA A 95 -24.62 -2.05 0.65
C ALA A 95 -24.83 -2.12 2.17
#